data_AF-A0A938JJS2-F1
#
_entry.id   AF-A0A938JJS2-F1
#
_cell.length_a   1.000
_cell.length_b   1.000
_cell.length_c   1.000
_cell.angle_alpha   90.00
_cell.angle_beta   90.00
_cell.angle_gamma   90.00
#
_symmetry.space_group_name_H-M   'P 1'
#
loop_
_entity.id
_entity.type
_entity.pdbx_description
1 polymer ?
#
loop_
_entity_poly.entity_id
_entity_poly.type
_entity_poly.pdbx_seq_one_letter_code
_entity_poly.pdbx_strand_id
1 'polypeptide(L)'
;MKRKSKNIFFYFITVLLVFMMVCGMAGCKKALDEAETQETQKKQTSDEDSKKVSEGVISLLDSLGVGDVPNYPGSVYDNELNDGLGEYKDQLIEIPAEFFNVLYMVYATGDTVSEVVDFYNLKMQELQWEKSLDLVSGNSSFNLWKKAGYDGEYISYIVLTGEIQYRDKKEVVILKGFVIPESLSGEQDYTEDTAEEGSEIGPGAIYFENPMPPEGQGLLQTKAISGGIDEWDQWLQGGTKVEGTNKVSLKDDPIFFKVVEFYRTSDPGDGGAAGIYQKLDIDLKQFSKVNVWIVGKVIKEKGHNIANVNYSYFPEGAVQVRLKYLAENGEEKEWYHSFFYSNIYYYDKLHYSLVTRHRWFWYISPNLLELNNKPVKIKEIQVYGFGWEFTGQVAEVNIIGY
;
A
#
# COMPACT_ATOMS: atom_id res chain seq x y z
N MET A 1 -51.27 31.76 -14.67
CA MET A 1 -50.33 32.56 -15.47
C MET A 1 -49.16 31.66 -15.86
N LYS A 2 -49.05 31.37 -17.17
CA LYS A 2 -47.96 30.77 -17.97
C LYS A 2 -47.08 29.62 -17.41
N ARG A 3 -47.38 28.40 -17.91
CA ARG A 3 -46.40 27.36 -18.30
C ARG A 3 -45.54 27.84 -19.49
N LYS A 4 -44.24 27.48 -19.53
CA LYS A 4 -43.45 26.99 -20.70
C LYS A 4 -41.94 27.22 -20.50
N SER A 5 -41.16 26.14 -20.38
CA SER A 5 -39.76 26.05 -20.84
C SER A 5 -39.19 24.63 -20.68
N LYS A 6 -39.73 23.67 -21.43
CA LYS A 6 -39.03 22.42 -21.77
C LYS A 6 -39.28 22.22 -23.25
N ASN A 7 -38.28 22.50 -24.10
CA ASN A 7 -38.14 22.08 -25.52
C ASN A 7 -37.06 22.90 -26.28
N ILE A 8 -35.89 23.16 -25.69
CA ILE A 8 -34.75 23.74 -26.43
C ILE A 8 -33.54 22.79 -26.51
N PHE A 9 -33.50 21.75 -25.67
CA PHE A 9 -32.33 20.85 -25.62
C PHE A 9 -32.32 19.75 -26.71
N PHE A 10 -33.47 19.46 -27.34
CA PHE A 10 -33.58 18.37 -28.33
C PHE A 10 -33.31 18.80 -29.80
N TYR A 11 -33.15 20.11 -30.07
CA TYR A 11 -32.89 20.59 -31.43
C TYR A 11 -31.39 20.67 -31.79
N PHE A 12 -30.49 20.69 -30.80
CA PHE A 12 -29.05 20.79 -31.06
C PHE A 12 -28.38 19.46 -31.42
N ILE A 13 -28.90 18.33 -30.94
CA ILE A 13 -28.32 16.99 -31.22
C ILE A 13 -28.69 16.48 -32.62
N THR A 14 -29.80 16.94 -33.19
CA THR A 14 -30.26 16.50 -34.53
C THR A 14 -29.55 17.26 -35.68
N VAL A 15 -29.04 18.47 -35.43
CA VAL A 15 -28.30 19.25 -36.44
C VAL A 15 -26.82 18.80 -36.55
N LEU A 16 -26.24 18.26 -35.47
CA LEU A 16 -24.86 17.78 -35.50
C LEU A 16 -24.72 16.41 -36.21
N LEU A 17 -25.75 15.56 -36.15
CA LEU A 17 -25.77 14.24 -36.80
C LEU A 17 -26.07 14.30 -38.31
N VAL A 18 -26.70 15.37 -38.79
CA VAL A 18 -26.91 15.59 -40.23
C VAL A 18 -25.67 16.21 -40.91
N PHE A 19 -24.80 16.88 -40.16
CA PHE A 19 -23.56 17.46 -40.71
C PHE A 19 -22.43 16.44 -40.89
N MET A 20 -22.46 15.30 -40.17
CA MET A 20 -21.47 14.23 -40.34
C MET A 20 -21.78 13.23 -41.46
N MET A 21 -22.95 13.31 -42.12
CA MET A 21 -23.32 12.42 -43.24
C MET A 21 -23.13 13.02 -44.64
N VAL A 22 -22.61 14.24 -44.78
CA VAL A 22 -22.46 14.91 -46.09
C VAL A 22 -21.00 15.13 -46.53
N CYS A 23 -20.00 14.77 -45.71
CA CYS A 23 -18.58 14.85 -46.11
C CYS A 23 -17.99 13.46 -46.38
N GLY A 24 -18.55 12.78 -47.37
CA GLY A 24 -17.92 11.64 -48.03
C GLY A 24 -17.92 11.86 -49.53
N MET A 25 -16.74 11.66 -50.14
CA MET A 25 -16.47 11.58 -51.58
C MET A 25 -16.09 12.87 -52.32
N ALA A 26 -14.80 13.21 -52.28
CA ALA A 26 -14.05 13.70 -53.45
C ALA A 26 -12.54 13.64 -53.17
N GLY A 27 -11.79 12.86 -53.96
CA GLY A 27 -10.31 12.88 -53.97
C GLY A 27 -9.68 11.48 -53.98
N CYS A 28 -9.74 10.77 -55.10
CA CYS A 28 -8.56 10.52 -55.96
C CYS A 28 -7.44 9.71 -55.27
N LYS A 29 -7.36 8.39 -55.44
CA LYS A 29 -6.91 7.69 -56.67
C LYS A 29 -5.45 8.04 -57.05
N LYS A 30 -4.49 7.62 -56.22
CA LYS A 30 -3.07 7.36 -56.58
C LYS A 30 -2.33 6.78 -55.36
N ALA A 31 -2.21 5.46 -55.28
CA ALA A 31 -1.20 4.71 -54.51
C ALA A 31 -1.64 3.23 -54.43
N LEU A 32 -1.76 2.60 -55.59
CA LEU A 32 -2.07 1.16 -55.72
C LEU A 32 -1.48 0.74 -57.06
N ASP A 33 -0.16 0.93 -57.21
CA ASP A 33 0.67 0.48 -58.33
C ASP A 33 2.17 0.58 -57.93
N GLU A 34 2.55 0.15 -56.72
CA GLU A 34 3.97 -0.02 -56.33
C GLU A 34 4.20 -1.28 -55.46
N ALA A 35 3.26 -2.25 -55.52
CA ALA A 35 3.36 -3.51 -54.80
C ALA A 35 3.60 -4.68 -55.76
N GLU A 36 4.61 -4.58 -56.64
CA GLU A 36 4.98 -5.70 -57.51
C GLU A 36 6.39 -5.58 -58.10
N THR A 37 7.40 -5.19 -57.30
CA THR A 37 8.80 -5.42 -57.69
C THR A 37 9.72 -5.42 -56.47
N GLN A 38 9.90 -6.58 -55.84
CA GLN A 38 11.15 -7.03 -55.18
C GLN A 38 10.91 -8.35 -54.42
N GLU A 39 10.49 -9.38 -55.13
CA GLU A 39 10.42 -10.74 -54.63
C GLU A 39 11.37 -11.65 -55.43
N THR A 40 12.63 -11.26 -55.60
CA THR A 40 13.71 -12.19 -55.98
C THR A 40 15.08 -11.57 -55.70
N GLN A 41 15.66 -11.86 -54.53
CA GLN A 41 17.12 -11.97 -54.24
C GLN A 41 17.40 -11.68 -52.75
N LYS A 42 17.33 -12.73 -51.92
CA LYS A 42 18.39 -13.06 -50.95
C LYS A 42 18.02 -14.35 -50.22
N LYS A 43 18.52 -15.45 -50.78
CA LYS A 43 18.73 -16.72 -50.08
C LYS A 43 20.23 -16.82 -49.81
N GLN A 44 20.59 -17.31 -48.63
CA GLN A 44 21.93 -17.64 -48.10
C GLN A 44 22.68 -16.56 -47.30
N THR A 45 22.53 -16.67 -45.97
CA THR A 45 23.51 -16.66 -44.86
C THR A 45 22.69 -16.37 -43.60
N SER A 46 22.79 -16.99 -42.44
CA SER A 46 23.63 -18.03 -41.84
C SER A 46 22.91 -18.41 -40.55
N ASP A 47 23.16 -19.62 -40.06
CA ASP A 47 22.74 -20.06 -38.73
C ASP A 47 23.18 -19.07 -37.65
N GLU A 48 22.23 -18.58 -36.84
CA GLU A 48 22.51 -17.98 -35.54
C GLU A 48 21.29 -18.17 -34.63
N ASP A 49 21.57 -18.58 -33.39
CA ASP A 49 20.64 -18.98 -32.34
C ASP A 49 19.38 -18.11 -32.23
N SER A 50 18.23 -18.71 -32.52
CA SER A 50 16.94 -18.13 -32.16
C SER A 50 16.74 -18.23 -30.64
N LYS A 51 17.31 -17.27 -29.91
CA LYS A 51 16.81 -16.90 -28.58
C LYS A 51 15.32 -16.61 -28.72
N LYS A 52 14.48 -17.42 -28.08
CA LYS A 52 13.07 -17.10 -27.84
C LYS A 52 13.02 -15.77 -27.10
N VAL A 53 12.73 -14.69 -27.82
CA VAL A 53 12.31 -13.42 -27.22
C VAL A 53 10.96 -13.71 -26.59
N SER A 54 10.92 -13.85 -25.27
CA SER A 54 9.66 -13.78 -24.54
C SER A 54 9.07 -12.40 -24.84
N GLU A 55 7.91 -12.34 -25.48
CA GLU A 55 7.16 -11.10 -25.68
C GLU A 55 6.97 -10.45 -24.30
N GLY A 56 7.78 -9.40 -24.10
CA GLY A 56 8.39 -9.11 -22.81
C GLY A 56 7.57 -8.15 -21.98
N VAL A 57 7.53 -8.42 -20.68
CA VAL A 57 7.13 -7.43 -19.68
C VAL A 57 8.11 -6.28 -19.77
N ILE A 58 7.66 -5.14 -20.31
CA ILE A 58 8.43 -3.89 -20.29
C ILE A 58 8.49 -3.45 -18.83
N SER A 59 9.68 -3.14 -18.33
CA SER A 59 9.81 -2.65 -16.96
C SER A 59 9.14 -1.28 -16.80
N LEU A 60 8.79 -0.93 -15.56
CA LEU A 60 8.26 0.41 -15.27
C LEU A 60 9.24 1.51 -15.71
N LEU A 61 10.53 1.34 -15.45
CA LEU A 61 11.56 2.34 -15.78
C LEU A 61 11.76 2.49 -17.30
N ASP A 62 11.66 1.40 -18.05
CA ASP A 62 11.67 1.43 -19.51
C ASP A 62 10.43 2.15 -20.05
N SER A 63 9.24 1.92 -19.44
CA SER A 63 8.01 2.59 -19.84
C SER A 63 8.05 4.12 -19.63
N LEU A 64 8.87 4.57 -18.67
CA LEU A 64 9.10 5.99 -18.37
C LEU A 64 10.28 6.60 -19.14
N GLY A 65 11.01 5.79 -19.92
CA GLY A 65 12.12 6.25 -20.76
C GLY A 65 13.44 6.47 -20.06
N VAL A 66 13.57 6.06 -18.80
CA VAL A 66 14.83 6.22 -18.04
C VAL A 66 15.74 4.99 -18.12
N GLY A 67 15.21 3.86 -18.58
CA GLY A 67 15.96 2.61 -18.74
C GLY A 67 16.15 1.88 -17.42
N ASP A 68 16.20 0.55 -17.48
CA ASP A 68 16.43 -0.28 -16.30
C ASP A 68 17.76 0.01 -15.60
N VAL A 69 17.69 0.13 -14.27
CA VAL A 69 18.88 0.17 -13.41
C VAL A 69 19.31 -1.27 -13.10
N PRO A 70 20.57 -1.66 -13.38
CA PRO A 70 21.01 -3.02 -13.17
C PRO A 70 21.03 -3.39 -11.68
N ASN A 71 20.69 -4.64 -11.39
CA ASN A 71 20.88 -5.20 -10.06
C ASN A 71 22.39 -5.34 -9.75
N TYR A 72 22.75 -5.14 -8.48
CA TYR A 72 24.11 -5.40 -8.01
C TYR A 72 24.45 -6.91 -8.15
N PRO A 73 25.56 -7.28 -8.80
CA PRO A 73 25.92 -8.68 -9.02
C PRO A 73 26.05 -9.45 -7.70
N GLY A 74 25.48 -10.65 -7.63
CA GLY A 74 25.55 -11.49 -6.44
C GLY A 74 24.68 -11.03 -5.26
N SER A 75 24.01 -9.87 -5.37
CA SER A 75 23.02 -9.48 -4.36
C SER A 75 21.77 -10.37 -4.43
N VAL A 76 21.21 -10.69 -3.27
CA VAL A 76 20.02 -11.54 -3.14
C VAL A 76 18.95 -10.78 -2.37
N TYR A 77 17.71 -10.81 -2.84
CA TYR A 77 16.58 -10.25 -2.10
C TYR A 77 16.36 -11.07 -0.82
N ASP A 78 16.31 -10.41 0.33
CA ASP A 78 16.14 -11.05 1.63
C ASP A 78 14.80 -10.63 2.25
N ASN A 79 13.79 -11.50 2.14
CA ASN A 79 12.44 -11.24 2.66
C ASN A 79 12.44 -10.96 4.16
N GLU A 80 13.19 -11.75 4.94
CA GLU A 80 13.17 -11.66 6.40
C GLU A 80 13.80 -10.34 6.84
N LEU A 81 14.89 -9.95 6.19
CA LEU A 81 15.52 -8.67 6.45
C LEU A 81 14.68 -7.50 5.94
N ASN A 82 13.98 -7.65 4.81
CA ASN A 82 13.08 -6.64 4.27
C ASN A 82 11.93 -6.34 5.24
N ASP A 83 11.33 -7.38 5.83
CA ASP A 83 10.29 -7.24 6.84
C ASP A 83 10.89 -6.72 8.17
N GLY A 84 12.11 -7.17 8.52
CA GLY A 84 12.85 -6.86 9.74
C GLY A 84 13.63 -5.55 9.78
N LEU A 85 13.67 -4.79 8.68
CA LEU A 85 14.68 -3.73 8.50
C LEU A 85 14.62 -2.63 9.57
N GLY A 86 13.43 -2.37 10.11
CA GLY A 86 13.21 -1.39 11.18
C GLY A 86 14.07 -1.60 12.42
N GLU A 87 14.47 -2.85 12.71
CA GLU A 87 15.35 -3.20 13.84
C GLU A 87 16.80 -2.74 13.63
N TYR A 88 17.22 -2.53 12.38
CA TYR A 88 18.60 -2.22 12.02
C TYR A 88 18.80 -0.75 11.59
N LYS A 89 17.74 0.07 11.65
CA LYS A 89 17.76 1.46 11.16
C LYS A 89 18.87 2.31 11.79
N ASP A 90 19.16 2.09 13.08
CA ASP A 90 20.17 2.86 13.82
C ASP A 90 21.62 2.48 13.43
N GLN A 91 21.79 1.43 12.62
CA GLN A 91 23.07 1.00 12.06
C GLN A 91 23.31 1.56 10.65
N LEU A 92 22.27 2.13 10.03
CA LEU A 92 22.30 2.72 8.70
C LEU A 92 22.43 4.24 8.77
N ILE A 93 22.83 4.85 7.65
CA ILE A 93 22.79 6.30 7.53
C ILE A 93 21.35 6.81 7.59
N GLU A 94 21.14 7.95 8.25
CA GLU A 94 19.85 8.63 8.30
C GLU A 94 19.41 9.02 6.88
N ILE A 95 18.22 8.57 6.48
CA ILE A 95 17.62 8.90 5.19
C ILE A 95 17.14 10.36 5.25
N PRO A 96 17.39 11.20 4.22
CA PRO A 96 16.83 12.54 4.18
C PRO A 96 15.29 12.52 4.22
N ALA A 97 14.69 13.50 4.88
CA ALA A 97 13.27 13.47 5.22
C ALA A 97 12.32 13.48 4.02
N GLU A 98 12.80 13.94 2.86
CA GLU A 98 12.09 13.92 1.59
C GLU A 98 12.03 12.54 0.91
N PHE A 99 12.85 11.57 1.33
CA PHE A 99 12.89 10.20 0.76
C PHE A 99 12.30 9.14 1.67
N PHE A 100 11.63 9.60 2.70
CA PHE A 100 10.97 8.83 3.72
C PHE A 100 9.83 7.97 3.17
N ASN A 101 8.99 8.49 2.28
CA ASN A 101 7.86 7.75 1.70
C ASN A 101 8.24 6.80 0.55
N VAL A 102 9.54 6.49 0.37
CA VAL A 102 9.99 5.64 -0.72
C VAL A 102 9.90 4.17 -0.33
N LEU A 103 9.27 3.35 -1.17
CA LEU A 103 9.35 1.90 -1.05
C LEU A 103 10.79 1.44 -1.32
N TYR A 104 11.42 0.90 -0.29
CA TYR A 104 12.72 0.26 -0.42
C TYR A 104 12.59 -1.26 -0.51
N MET A 105 13.30 -1.85 -1.45
CA MET A 105 13.52 -3.30 -1.50
C MET A 105 14.91 -3.60 -0.95
N VAL A 106 14.99 -4.53 0.00
CA VAL A 106 16.25 -4.87 0.69
C VAL A 106 16.94 -6.07 0.03
N TYR A 107 18.17 -5.86 -0.41
CA TYR A 107 19.04 -6.91 -0.93
C TYR A 107 20.29 -7.04 -0.05
N ALA A 108 20.79 -8.25 0.11
CA ALA A 108 22.01 -8.55 0.84
C ALA A 108 23.15 -8.93 -0.11
N THR A 109 24.39 -8.55 0.22
CA THR A 109 25.59 -8.93 -0.52
C THR A 109 26.77 -9.21 0.43
N GLY A 110 27.71 -10.04 -0.04
CA GLY A 110 28.97 -10.32 0.67
C GLY A 110 30.09 -9.32 0.38
N ASP A 111 29.84 -8.37 -0.53
CA ASP A 111 30.80 -7.34 -0.92
C ASP A 111 30.78 -6.14 0.03
N THR A 112 31.74 -5.24 -0.13
CA THR A 112 31.85 -4.03 0.70
C THR A 112 30.91 -2.91 0.24
N VAL A 113 30.61 -1.99 1.16
CA VAL A 113 29.84 -0.77 0.86
C VAL A 113 30.48 0.04 -0.29
N SER A 114 31.82 0.13 -0.32
CA SER A 114 32.54 0.85 -1.38
C SER A 114 32.33 0.20 -2.75
N GLU A 115 32.40 -1.13 -2.83
CA GLU A 115 32.19 -1.86 -4.09
C GLU A 115 30.76 -1.68 -4.62
N VAL A 116 29.77 -1.68 -3.71
CA VAL A 116 28.37 -1.36 -4.05
C VAL A 116 28.24 0.06 -4.61
N VAL A 117 28.81 1.05 -3.92
CA VAL A 117 28.75 2.46 -4.35
C VAL A 117 29.45 2.66 -5.69
N ASP A 118 30.65 2.08 -5.88
CA ASP A 118 31.42 2.19 -7.12
C ASP A 118 30.68 1.55 -8.30
N PHE A 119 30.06 0.38 -8.08
CA PHE A 119 29.23 -0.26 -9.08
C PHE A 119 28.08 0.64 -9.54
N TYR A 120 27.27 1.17 -8.61
CA TYR A 120 26.14 2.03 -8.99
C TYR A 120 26.61 3.35 -9.59
N ASN A 121 27.68 3.98 -9.08
CA ASN A 121 28.23 5.18 -9.70
C ASN A 121 28.59 4.93 -11.17
N LEU A 122 29.30 3.83 -11.45
CA LEU A 122 29.68 3.46 -12.82
C LEU A 122 28.44 3.18 -13.69
N LYS A 123 27.50 2.36 -13.21
CA LYS A 123 26.31 1.97 -13.97
C LYS A 123 25.34 3.12 -14.22
N MET A 124 25.12 3.97 -13.23
CA MET A 124 24.28 5.15 -13.37
C MET A 124 24.90 6.14 -14.35
N GLN A 125 26.23 6.29 -14.35
CA GLN A 125 26.94 7.10 -15.34
C GLN A 125 26.83 6.53 -16.76
N GLU A 126 27.02 5.22 -16.95
CA GLU A 126 26.82 4.54 -18.25
C GLU A 126 25.40 4.75 -18.80
N LEU A 127 24.41 4.76 -17.90
CA LEU A 127 23.01 4.99 -18.20
C LEU A 127 22.63 6.49 -18.25
N GLN A 128 23.59 7.41 -18.15
CA GLN A 128 23.38 8.86 -18.21
C GLN A 128 22.43 9.40 -17.13
N TRP A 129 22.41 8.79 -15.96
CA TRP A 129 21.77 9.36 -14.78
C TRP A 129 22.69 10.40 -14.14
N GLU A 130 22.11 11.50 -13.66
CA GLU A 130 22.84 12.58 -13.00
C GLU A 130 22.85 12.35 -11.49
N LYS A 131 24.03 12.30 -10.87
CA LYS A 131 24.15 12.19 -9.42
C LYS A 131 23.78 13.53 -8.78
N SER A 132 22.79 13.51 -7.87
CA SER A 132 22.22 14.71 -7.26
C SER A 132 22.47 14.81 -5.76
N LEU A 133 22.66 13.68 -5.06
CA LEU A 133 23.06 13.64 -3.66
C LEU A 133 24.00 12.47 -3.39
N ASP A 134 24.99 12.71 -2.54
CA ASP A 134 25.96 11.72 -2.07
C ASP A 134 26.24 11.97 -0.60
N LEU A 135 25.70 11.12 0.27
CA LEU A 135 25.95 11.14 1.70
C LEU A 135 26.71 9.89 2.08
N VAL A 136 27.74 10.04 2.90
CA VAL A 136 28.53 8.94 3.44
C VAL A 136 28.70 9.16 4.94
N SER A 137 28.42 8.12 5.72
CA SER A 137 28.57 8.13 7.17
C SER A 137 29.03 6.75 7.64
N GLY A 138 30.29 6.66 8.05
CA GLY A 138 30.89 5.38 8.48
C GLY A 138 30.83 4.32 7.37
N ASN A 139 30.27 3.15 7.71
CA ASN A 139 30.05 2.04 6.78
C ASN A 139 28.65 2.12 6.14
N SER A 140 28.18 3.31 5.82
CA SER A 140 26.90 3.53 5.13
C SER A 140 27.01 4.68 4.12
N SER A 141 26.23 4.57 3.05
CA SER A 141 26.12 5.60 2.01
C SER A 141 24.69 5.71 1.50
N PHE A 142 24.26 6.93 1.22
CA PHE A 142 23.00 7.26 0.56
C PHE A 142 23.31 8.02 -0.74
N ASN A 143 22.93 7.44 -1.87
CA ASN A 143 23.16 8.03 -3.17
C ASN A 143 21.83 8.25 -3.89
N LEU A 144 21.67 9.45 -4.46
CA LEU A 144 20.50 9.85 -5.22
C LEU A 144 20.93 10.21 -6.63
N TRP A 145 20.33 9.58 -7.62
CA TRP A 145 20.48 9.94 -9.02
C TRP A 145 19.15 10.39 -9.60
N LYS A 146 19.20 11.23 -10.62
CA LYS A 146 18.03 11.72 -11.34
C LYS A 146 18.20 11.53 -12.83
N LYS A 147 17.11 11.22 -13.54
CA LYS A 147 17.10 11.17 -15.00
C LYS A 147 15.74 11.64 -15.51
N ALA A 148 15.76 12.47 -16.55
CA ALA A 148 14.54 12.92 -17.20
C ALA A 148 13.87 11.76 -17.93
N GLY A 149 12.57 11.57 -17.68
CA GLY A 149 11.72 10.66 -18.43
C GLY A 149 11.32 11.23 -19.79
N TYR A 150 10.46 10.51 -20.52
CA TYR A 150 10.00 10.92 -21.86
C TYR A 150 9.23 12.24 -21.89
N ASP A 151 8.60 12.62 -20.78
CA ASP A 151 7.83 13.85 -20.60
C ASP A 151 8.68 15.03 -20.10
N GLY A 152 9.96 14.79 -19.79
CA GLY A 152 10.89 15.78 -19.25
C GLY A 152 10.89 15.87 -17.73
N GLU A 153 10.04 15.13 -17.02
CA GLU A 153 10.01 15.08 -15.56
C GLU A 153 11.13 14.18 -15.02
N TYR A 154 11.70 14.54 -13.87
CA TYR A 154 12.86 13.84 -13.33
C TYR A 154 12.47 12.69 -12.41
N ILE A 155 12.78 11.47 -12.82
CA ILE A 155 12.70 10.29 -11.95
C ILE A 155 13.95 10.26 -11.08
N SER A 156 13.77 10.04 -9.78
CA SER A 156 14.89 9.84 -8.86
C SER A 156 15.05 8.36 -8.55
N TYR A 157 16.29 7.89 -8.52
CA TYR A 157 16.66 6.55 -8.10
C TYR A 157 17.58 6.64 -6.88
N ILE A 158 17.28 5.86 -5.85
CA ILE A 158 17.94 5.92 -4.56
C ILE A 158 18.61 4.57 -4.30
N VAL A 159 19.87 4.62 -3.89
CA VAL A 159 20.56 3.49 -3.29
C VAL A 159 21.08 3.91 -1.92
N LEU A 160 20.51 3.32 -0.88
CA LEU A 160 21.13 3.29 0.43
C LEU A 160 21.87 1.96 0.57
N THR A 161 23.13 2.02 0.97
CA THR A 161 23.93 0.84 1.29
C THR A 161 24.55 1.00 2.65
N GLY A 162 24.62 -0.08 3.43
CA GLY A 162 25.22 -0.04 4.76
C GLY A 162 25.57 -1.41 5.31
N GLU A 163 26.52 -1.46 6.23
CA GLU A 163 26.86 -2.66 6.99
C GLU A 163 25.94 -2.77 8.22
N ILE A 164 25.25 -3.90 8.36
CA ILE A 164 24.45 -4.22 9.54
C ILE A 164 24.96 -5.49 10.22
N GLN A 165 24.77 -5.58 11.53
CA GLN A 165 24.89 -6.81 12.29
C GLN A 165 23.56 -7.55 12.26
N TYR A 166 23.45 -8.54 11.36
CA TYR A 166 22.26 -9.37 11.20
C TYR A 166 22.54 -10.77 11.75
N ARG A 167 21.90 -11.11 12.87
CA ARG A 167 22.21 -12.33 13.65
C ARG A 167 23.70 -12.34 14.03
N ASP A 168 24.39 -13.45 13.83
CA ASP A 168 25.82 -13.63 14.17
C ASP A 168 26.77 -13.22 13.04
N LYS A 169 26.28 -12.56 11.98
CA LYS A 169 27.10 -12.14 10.83
C LYS A 169 26.94 -10.66 10.50
N LYS A 170 28.00 -10.11 9.92
CA LYS A 170 27.97 -8.80 9.27
C LYS A 170 27.47 -8.99 7.85
N GLU A 171 26.51 -8.18 7.45
CA GLU A 171 25.85 -8.19 6.15
C GLU A 171 25.93 -6.78 5.56
N VAL A 172 26.22 -6.67 4.27
CA VAL A 172 26.07 -5.39 3.55
C VAL A 172 24.74 -5.41 2.84
N VAL A 173 23.90 -4.43 3.17
CA VAL A 173 22.55 -4.31 2.64
C VAL A 173 22.50 -3.23 1.58
N ILE A 174 21.62 -3.43 0.60
CA ILE A 174 21.36 -2.53 -0.52
C ILE A 174 19.86 -2.30 -0.55
N LEU A 175 19.45 -1.09 -0.19
CA LEU A 175 18.08 -0.62 -0.24
C LEU A 175 17.92 0.17 -1.53
N LYS A 176 17.09 -0.34 -2.44
CA LYS A 176 16.76 0.32 -3.71
C LYS A 176 15.37 0.92 -3.64
N GLY A 177 15.27 2.19 -4.00
CA GLY A 177 14.01 2.93 -4.07
C GLY A 177 13.97 3.87 -5.26
N PHE A 178 12.76 4.32 -5.64
CA PHE A 178 12.57 5.30 -6.70
C PHE A 178 11.50 6.32 -6.31
N VAL A 179 11.65 7.55 -6.80
CA VAL A 179 10.66 8.62 -6.69
C VAL A 179 10.25 9.00 -8.10
N ILE A 180 8.96 8.92 -8.39
CA ILE A 180 8.36 9.43 -9.62
C ILE A 180 7.63 10.72 -9.24
N PRO A 181 7.94 11.86 -9.87
CA PRO A 181 7.27 13.13 -9.58
C PRO A 181 5.75 13.04 -9.71
N GLU A 182 5.02 13.74 -8.86
CA GLU A 182 3.55 13.74 -8.85
C GLU A 182 2.92 14.29 -10.15
N SER A 183 3.66 15.10 -10.92
CA SER A 183 3.25 15.58 -12.24
C SER A 183 2.96 14.43 -13.23
N LEU A 184 3.57 13.26 -13.02
CA LEU A 184 3.32 12.02 -13.76
C LEU A 184 2.18 11.17 -13.18
N SER A 185 1.82 11.35 -11.90
CA SER A 185 0.74 10.61 -11.24
C SER A 185 -0.63 11.30 -11.35
N GLY A 186 -0.67 12.57 -11.75
CA GLY A 186 -1.89 13.24 -12.18
C GLY A 186 -2.84 13.63 -11.05
N GLU A 187 -2.36 14.22 -9.95
CA GLU A 187 -3.22 14.88 -8.95
C GLU A 187 -2.53 16.05 -8.22
N GLN A 188 -3.33 16.97 -7.68
CA GLN A 188 -3.01 18.36 -7.32
C GLN A 188 -2.31 18.56 -5.95
N ASP A 189 -1.62 19.71 -5.80
CA ASP A 189 -0.98 20.29 -4.60
C ASP A 189 -1.79 20.14 -3.29
N TYR A 190 -1.21 19.57 -2.23
CA TYR A 190 -1.74 19.65 -0.86
C TYR A 190 -0.69 19.78 0.26
N THR A 191 -1.08 20.50 1.31
CA THR A 191 -0.25 21.04 2.40
C THR A 191 0.00 20.07 3.56
N GLU A 192 1.29 19.89 3.92
CA GLU A 192 1.98 19.56 5.19
C GLU A 192 1.35 18.80 6.39
N ASP A 193 0.08 18.37 6.42
CA ASP A 193 -0.51 17.73 7.61
C ASP A 193 -1.13 16.33 7.37
N THR A 194 -0.87 15.72 6.22
CA THR A 194 -1.44 14.41 5.87
C THR A 194 -0.40 13.49 5.26
N ALA A 195 -0.38 12.23 5.72
CA ALA A 195 0.08 11.11 4.91
C ALA A 195 -0.54 11.25 3.51
N GLU A 196 0.30 11.20 2.47
CA GLU A 196 -0.07 11.36 1.06
C GLU A 196 -1.37 10.61 0.76
N GLU A 197 -2.29 11.29 0.09
CA GLU A 197 -3.55 10.73 -0.37
C GLU A 197 -3.27 9.77 -1.54
N GLY A 198 -2.77 8.59 -1.19
CA GLY A 198 -2.24 7.60 -2.12
C GLY A 198 -1.69 6.38 -1.40
N SER A 199 -2.22 6.09 -0.20
CA SER A 199 -1.89 5.01 0.73
C SER A 199 -1.13 3.86 0.07
N GLU A 200 0.12 3.62 0.46
CA GLU A 200 0.78 2.37 0.14
C GLU A 200 -0.07 1.21 0.69
N ILE A 201 -0.58 0.40 -0.23
CA ILE A 201 -1.66 -0.54 0.00
C ILE A 201 -1.04 -1.79 0.64
N GLY A 202 -1.43 -2.10 1.88
CA GLY A 202 -1.23 -3.45 2.42
C GLY A 202 -1.97 -4.49 1.56
N PRO A 203 -1.96 -5.79 1.85
CA PRO A 203 -2.53 -6.79 0.93
C PRO A 203 -4.05 -6.64 0.68
N GLY A 204 -4.76 -5.79 1.45
CA GLY A 204 -6.17 -5.45 1.25
C GLY A 204 -6.38 -4.08 0.59
N ALA A 205 -7.55 -3.85 -0.01
CA ALA A 205 -7.84 -2.60 -0.71
C ALA A 205 -8.41 -1.54 0.25
N ILE A 206 -7.87 -0.32 0.17
CA ILE A 206 -8.38 0.85 0.89
C ILE A 206 -9.04 1.80 -0.08
N TYR A 207 -10.19 2.33 0.32
CA TYR A 207 -10.92 3.34 -0.42
C TYR A 207 -11.17 4.54 0.50
N PHE A 208 -11.15 5.74 -0.07
CA PHE A 208 -11.51 6.99 0.62
C PHE A 208 -12.83 7.58 0.13
N GLU A 209 -13.39 6.97 -0.92
CA GLU A 209 -14.75 7.19 -1.40
C GLU A 209 -15.61 6.03 -0.97
N ASN A 210 -16.85 6.29 -0.53
CA ASN A 210 -17.78 5.33 0.06
C ASN A 210 -18.12 4.19 -0.93
N PRO A 211 -17.38 3.07 -0.96
CA PRO A 211 -17.76 1.97 -1.79
C PRO A 211 -18.98 1.31 -1.14
N MET A 212 -19.91 0.84 -1.96
CA MET A 212 -20.89 -0.11 -1.44
C MET A 212 -20.12 -1.30 -0.84
N PRO A 213 -20.52 -1.83 0.33
CA PRO A 213 -19.96 -3.10 0.80
C PRO A 213 -20.01 -4.11 -0.34
N PRO A 214 -18.94 -4.91 -0.53
CA PRO A 214 -18.87 -5.78 -1.68
C PRO A 214 -20.00 -6.83 -1.64
N GLU A 215 -20.51 -7.20 -2.82
CA GLU A 215 -21.68 -8.07 -2.97
C GLU A 215 -21.45 -9.45 -2.35
N GLY A 216 -22.04 -9.72 -1.19
CA GLY A 216 -21.86 -11.02 -0.51
C GLY A 216 -22.75 -11.19 0.70
N GLN A 217 -22.66 -12.37 1.32
CA GLN A 217 -23.38 -12.65 2.55
C GLN A 217 -22.63 -12.04 3.75
N GLY A 218 -23.24 -11.06 4.41
CA GLY A 218 -22.79 -10.60 5.73
C GLY A 218 -22.93 -11.72 6.76
N LEU A 219 -21.82 -12.07 7.42
CA LEU A 219 -21.73 -13.21 8.34
C LEU A 219 -21.80 -12.77 9.81
N LEU A 220 -21.63 -11.49 10.11
CA LEU A 220 -21.95 -10.97 11.45
C LEU A 220 -23.47 -10.89 11.59
N GLN A 221 -24.00 -11.56 12.61
CA GLN A 221 -25.44 -11.55 12.90
C GLN A 221 -25.87 -10.30 13.68
N THR A 222 -24.91 -9.46 14.08
CA THR A 222 -25.21 -8.27 14.88
C THR A 222 -25.88 -7.19 14.06
N LYS A 223 -26.63 -6.34 14.75
CA LYS A 223 -27.03 -5.06 14.18
C LYS A 223 -25.80 -4.25 13.75
N ALA A 224 -25.99 -3.44 12.72
CA ALA A 224 -25.01 -2.41 12.38
C ALA A 224 -24.72 -1.52 13.60
N ILE A 225 -23.49 -1.03 13.73
CA ILE A 225 -23.06 -0.16 14.85
C ILE A 225 -23.95 1.08 14.97
N SER A 226 -24.52 1.55 13.86
CA SER A 226 -25.48 2.65 13.84
C SER A 226 -26.73 2.39 14.69
N GLY A 227 -27.08 1.12 14.90
CA GLY A 227 -28.16 0.65 15.77
C GLY A 227 -27.76 0.38 17.22
N GLY A 228 -26.49 0.57 17.59
CA GLY A 228 -25.95 0.36 18.93
C GLY A 228 -24.85 -0.70 19.01
N ILE A 229 -24.23 -0.83 20.19
CA ILE A 229 -23.18 -1.83 20.49
C ILE A 229 -23.58 -2.80 21.60
N ASP A 230 -24.89 -2.94 21.88
CA ASP A 230 -25.39 -3.78 22.99
C ASP A 230 -25.08 -5.28 22.81
N GLU A 231 -24.85 -5.71 21.57
CA GLU A 231 -24.48 -7.09 21.20
C GLU A 231 -22.96 -7.30 21.15
N TRP A 232 -22.18 -6.28 21.49
CA TRP A 232 -20.73 -6.29 21.53
C TRP A 232 -20.25 -6.21 22.98
N ASP A 233 -19.25 -7.02 23.31
CA ASP A 233 -18.54 -6.90 24.58
C ASP A 233 -17.48 -5.79 24.45
N GLN A 234 -17.24 -5.06 25.55
CA GLN A 234 -16.14 -4.09 25.60
C GLN A 234 -14.85 -4.77 26.04
N TRP A 235 -13.74 -4.41 25.39
CA TRP A 235 -12.40 -4.83 25.77
C TRP A 235 -11.61 -3.60 26.22
N LEU A 236 -11.32 -3.52 27.52
CA LEU A 236 -10.54 -2.45 28.15
C LEU A 236 -9.32 -3.08 28.82
N GLN A 237 -8.14 -2.85 28.26
CA GLN A 237 -6.88 -3.33 28.79
C GLN A 237 -6.05 -2.12 29.25
N GLY A 238 -5.79 -2.05 30.56
CA GLY A 238 -4.86 -1.08 31.11
C GLY A 238 -3.41 -1.35 30.70
N GLY A 239 -2.54 -0.39 30.97
CA GLY A 239 -1.11 -0.59 30.76
C GLY A 239 -0.47 -1.45 31.85
N THR A 240 0.75 -1.91 31.59
CA THR A 240 1.52 -2.77 32.50
C THR A 240 2.06 -2.03 33.72
N LYS A 241 2.26 -0.72 33.62
CA LYS A 241 2.81 0.17 34.66
C LYS A 241 1.76 1.13 35.20
N VAL A 242 0.92 1.66 34.31
CA VAL A 242 -0.13 2.63 34.55
C VAL A 242 -1.41 2.18 33.85
N GLU A 243 -2.51 2.14 34.59
CA GLU A 243 -3.79 1.68 34.06
C GLU A 243 -4.23 2.51 32.84
N GLY A 244 -3.98 3.82 32.86
CA GLY A 244 -4.45 4.78 31.86
C GLY A 244 -5.97 4.97 31.92
N THR A 245 -6.52 5.82 31.07
CA THR A 245 -7.97 5.96 30.87
C THR A 245 -8.34 5.31 29.56
N ASN A 246 -9.01 4.16 29.61
CA ASN A 246 -9.51 3.42 28.45
C ASN A 246 -11.03 3.58 28.39
N LYS A 247 -11.60 3.89 27.24
CA LYS A 247 -13.05 4.05 27.11
C LYS A 247 -13.53 3.65 25.73
N VAL A 248 -14.72 3.05 25.71
CA VAL A 248 -15.54 2.80 24.52
C VAL A 248 -16.84 3.56 24.69
N SER A 249 -17.31 4.25 23.66
CA SER A 249 -18.59 4.94 23.67
C SER A 249 -19.17 5.13 22.27
N LEU A 250 -20.49 5.15 22.16
CA LEU A 250 -21.16 5.58 20.94
C LEU A 250 -21.08 7.11 20.80
N LYS A 251 -20.80 7.58 19.59
CA LYS A 251 -20.75 9.00 19.22
C LYS A 251 -21.70 9.27 18.07
N ASP A 252 -22.29 10.47 18.05
CA ASP A 252 -22.98 10.96 16.87
C ASP A 252 -21.97 11.31 15.78
N ASP A 253 -22.24 10.87 14.56
CA ASP A 253 -21.46 11.21 13.36
C ASP A 253 -22.41 11.69 12.25
N PRO A 254 -22.08 12.77 11.53
CA PRO A 254 -22.97 13.33 10.51
C PRO A 254 -23.18 12.45 9.28
N ILE A 255 -22.27 11.50 9.00
CA ILE A 255 -22.32 10.61 7.84
C ILE A 255 -22.97 9.27 8.23
N PHE A 256 -22.55 8.70 9.35
CA PHE A 256 -22.94 7.36 9.77
C PHE A 256 -23.98 7.31 10.89
N PHE A 257 -24.48 8.49 11.31
CA PHE A 257 -25.40 8.71 12.42
C PHE A 257 -24.82 8.35 13.80
N LYS A 258 -24.39 7.11 13.99
CA LYS A 258 -23.72 6.63 15.19
C LYS A 258 -22.49 5.81 14.82
N VAL A 259 -21.40 6.04 15.54
CA VAL A 259 -20.13 5.32 15.41
C VAL A 259 -19.64 4.89 16.79
N VAL A 260 -18.87 3.80 16.86
CA VAL A 260 -18.15 3.46 18.08
C VAL A 260 -16.85 4.23 18.10
N GLU A 261 -16.61 4.97 19.17
CA GLU A 261 -15.31 5.58 19.48
C GLU A 261 -14.67 4.81 20.63
N PHE A 262 -13.41 4.46 20.44
CA PHE A 262 -12.57 3.94 21.50
C PHE A 262 -11.30 4.77 21.60
N TYR A 263 -10.89 5.04 22.83
CA TYR A 263 -9.70 5.83 23.08
C TYR A 263 -8.97 5.37 24.33
N ARG A 264 -7.68 5.72 24.35
CA ARG A 264 -6.83 5.63 25.51
C ARG A 264 -6.05 6.93 25.71
N THR A 265 -5.95 7.37 26.96
CA THR A 265 -4.98 8.39 27.39
C THR A 265 -4.14 7.84 28.55
N SER A 266 -2.82 7.97 28.47
CA SER A 266 -1.89 7.48 29.48
C SER A 266 -0.60 8.31 29.44
N ASP A 267 0.19 8.25 30.51
CA ASP A 267 1.57 8.72 30.46
C ASP A 267 2.38 7.95 29.40
N PRO A 268 3.40 8.57 28.77
CA PRO A 268 4.23 7.92 27.76
C PRO A 268 4.93 6.67 28.31
N GLY A 269 5.09 5.64 27.47
CA GLY A 269 5.89 4.46 27.79
C GLY A 269 5.12 3.27 28.37
N ASP A 270 3.78 3.26 28.26
CA ASP A 270 2.96 2.12 28.69
C ASP A 270 1.70 1.92 27.83
N GLY A 271 1.73 0.86 27.03
CA GLY A 271 0.67 0.52 26.07
C GLY A 271 -0.52 -0.18 26.72
N GLY A 272 -1.72 0.11 26.23
CA GLY A 272 -2.96 -0.59 26.60
C GLY A 272 -3.92 -0.64 25.41
N ALA A 273 -5.10 -1.23 25.63
CA ALA A 273 -6.10 -1.44 24.58
C ALA A 273 -7.49 -0.93 24.98
N ALA A 274 -8.25 -0.48 23.98
CA ALA A 274 -9.66 -0.16 24.14
C ALA A 274 -10.39 -0.50 22.84
N GLY A 275 -11.51 -1.22 22.92
CA GLY A 275 -12.29 -1.58 21.75
C GLY A 275 -13.51 -2.44 22.08
N ILE A 276 -14.09 -3.02 21.04
CA ILE A 276 -15.22 -3.94 21.11
C ILE A 276 -14.85 -5.29 20.51
N TYR A 277 -15.50 -6.35 20.99
CA TYR A 277 -15.35 -7.67 20.41
C TYR A 277 -16.66 -8.46 20.44
N GLN A 278 -16.70 -9.49 19.60
CA GLN A 278 -17.79 -10.43 19.56
C GLN A 278 -17.25 -11.85 19.40
N LYS A 279 -17.73 -12.77 20.23
CA LYS A 279 -17.50 -14.21 20.04
C LYS A 279 -18.42 -14.74 18.95
N LEU A 280 -17.85 -15.57 18.08
CA LEU A 280 -18.47 -16.06 16.86
C LEU A 280 -18.38 -17.59 16.79
N ASP A 281 -19.28 -18.16 16.00
CA ASP A 281 -19.26 -19.58 15.62
C ASP A 281 -19.67 -19.68 14.15
N ILE A 282 -18.80 -19.17 13.26
CA ILE A 282 -19.07 -19.11 11.82
C ILE A 282 -18.24 -20.18 11.12
N ASP A 283 -18.89 -21.22 10.60
CA ASP A 283 -18.26 -22.22 9.73
C ASP A 283 -18.02 -21.63 8.34
N LEU A 284 -16.78 -21.75 7.84
CA LEU A 284 -16.36 -21.18 6.56
C LEU A 284 -16.41 -22.18 5.39
N LYS A 285 -16.72 -23.47 5.64
CA LYS A 285 -16.65 -24.52 4.61
C LYS A 285 -17.54 -24.29 3.40
N GLN A 286 -18.61 -23.53 3.55
CA GLN A 286 -19.58 -23.26 2.48
C GLN A 286 -19.17 -22.09 1.57
N PHE A 287 -18.17 -21.30 1.95
CA PHE A 287 -17.76 -20.11 1.20
C PHE A 287 -16.52 -20.39 0.34
N SER A 288 -16.51 -19.78 -0.83
CA SER A 288 -15.38 -19.80 -1.76
C SER A 288 -14.37 -18.67 -1.50
N LYS A 289 -14.86 -17.57 -0.91
CA LYS A 289 -14.09 -16.39 -0.53
C LYS A 289 -14.63 -15.83 0.78
N VAL A 290 -13.74 -15.32 1.63
CA VAL A 290 -14.11 -14.64 2.87
C VAL A 290 -13.24 -13.41 3.06
N ASN A 291 -13.85 -12.25 3.32
CA ASN A 291 -13.14 -10.99 3.57
C ASN A 291 -13.66 -10.32 4.85
N VAL A 292 -12.82 -9.53 5.50
CA VAL A 292 -13.24 -8.53 6.48
C VAL A 292 -13.47 -7.22 5.76
N TRP A 293 -14.58 -6.56 6.06
CA TRP A 293 -14.86 -5.21 5.62
C TRP A 293 -15.01 -4.29 6.84
N ILE A 294 -14.35 -3.14 6.82
CA ILE A 294 -14.39 -2.17 7.92
C ILE A 294 -14.47 -0.75 7.37
N VAL A 295 -15.23 0.10 8.06
CA VAL A 295 -15.28 1.54 7.85
C VAL A 295 -14.75 2.22 9.09
N GLY A 296 -13.52 2.74 9.00
CA GLY A 296 -12.76 3.24 10.12
C GLY A 296 -12.31 4.69 9.94
N LYS A 297 -11.89 5.29 11.05
CA LYS A 297 -11.28 6.63 11.08
C LYS A 297 -10.25 6.69 12.21
N VAL A 298 -9.03 7.09 11.86
CA VAL A 298 -7.99 7.35 12.86
C VAL A 298 -8.00 8.84 13.21
N ILE A 299 -8.11 9.16 14.51
CA ILE A 299 -8.17 10.55 15.01
C ILE A 299 -6.84 10.94 15.67
N LYS A 300 -6.31 10.04 16.51
CA LYS A 300 -5.10 10.28 17.29
C LYS A 300 -4.36 8.97 17.50
N GLU A 301 -3.04 9.03 17.45
CA GLU A 301 -2.17 7.93 17.84
C GLU A 301 -0.86 8.44 18.44
N LYS A 302 -0.32 7.67 19.37
CA LYS A 302 0.96 7.87 20.03
C LYS A 302 1.40 6.54 20.63
N GLY A 303 2.64 6.19 20.38
CA GLY A 303 3.18 4.89 20.71
C GLY A 303 4.65 4.82 20.30
N HIS A 304 5.32 3.75 20.70
CA HIS A 304 6.70 3.47 20.32
C HIS A 304 6.83 2.43 19.21
N ASN A 305 5.83 1.55 19.07
CA ASN A 305 5.81 0.49 18.08
C ASN A 305 4.57 0.56 17.19
N ILE A 306 4.17 1.80 16.83
CA ILE A 306 3.13 2.02 15.83
C ILE A 306 3.59 1.38 14.53
N ALA A 307 2.67 0.68 13.87
CA ALA A 307 2.94 0.02 12.59
C ALA A 307 3.99 -1.11 12.65
N ASN A 308 4.23 -1.63 13.86
CA ASN A 308 5.10 -2.79 14.12
C ASN A 308 6.52 -2.67 13.56
N VAL A 309 7.12 -1.49 13.69
CA VAL A 309 8.51 -1.25 13.26
C VAL A 309 9.58 -1.98 14.09
N ASN A 310 9.20 -2.56 15.22
CA ASN A 310 10.07 -3.33 16.10
C ASN A 310 9.33 -4.58 16.61
N TYR A 311 9.72 -5.75 16.12
CA TYR A 311 9.06 -7.03 16.42
C TYR A 311 9.24 -7.49 17.88
N SER A 312 10.15 -6.87 18.63
CA SER A 312 10.31 -7.14 20.06
C SER A 312 9.20 -6.55 20.93
N TYR A 313 8.38 -5.65 20.38
CA TYR A 313 7.27 -5.01 21.08
C TYR A 313 5.92 -5.40 20.50
N PHE A 314 4.85 -5.18 21.27
CA PHE A 314 3.51 -5.43 20.78
C PHE A 314 3.16 -4.47 19.63
N PRO A 315 2.46 -4.94 18.59
CA PRO A 315 1.99 -4.12 17.48
C PRO A 315 1.03 -3.01 17.95
N GLU A 316 1.37 -1.74 17.71
CA GLU A 316 0.54 -0.58 18.06
C GLU A 316 -0.14 0.03 16.82
N GLY A 317 -1.33 0.62 17.02
CA GLY A 317 -2.15 1.20 15.96
C GLY A 317 -3.49 1.66 16.51
N ALA A 318 -3.99 2.79 16.01
CA ALA A 318 -5.15 3.47 16.60
C ALA A 318 -6.50 2.89 16.17
N VAL A 319 -6.57 2.17 15.05
CA VAL A 319 -7.69 1.29 14.70
C VAL A 319 -7.11 -0.03 14.22
N GLN A 320 -7.53 -1.13 14.79
CA GLN A 320 -7.12 -2.48 14.46
C GLN A 320 -8.34 -3.37 14.37
N VAL A 321 -8.33 -4.31 13.43
CA VAL A 321 -9.26 -5.43 13.38
C VAL A 321 -8.47 -6.72 13.59
N ARG A 322 -8.98 -7.61 14.45
CA ARG A 322 -8.38 -8.92 14.74
C ARG A 322 -9.45 -10.00 14.67
N LEU A 323 -9.09 -11.13 14.07
CA LEU A 323 -9.88 -12.34 14.06
C LEU A 323 -9.14 -13.43 14.82
N LYS A 324 -9.86 -14.17 15.68
CA LYS A 324 -9.44 -15.50 16.12
C LYS A 324 -10.18 -16.55 15.31
N TYR A 325 -9.46 -17.55 14.83
CA TYR A 325 -10.03 -18.60 14.00
C TYR A 325 -9.42 -19.97 14.28
N LEU A 326 -10.17 -21.01 13.95
CA LEU A 326 -9.66 -22.38 13.89
C LEU A 326 -9.13 -22.62 12.47
N ALA A 327 -7.87 -23.02 12.34
CA ALA A 327 -7.26 -23.38 11.08
C ALA A 327 -7.60 -24.84 10.70
N GLU A 328 -7.35 -25.21 9.43
CA GLU A 328 -7.62 -26.57 8.92
C GLU A 328 -6.86 -27.68 9.66
N ASN A 329 -5.70 -27.35 10.24
CA ASN A 329 -4.90 -28.26 11.06
C ASN A 329 -5.46 -28.43 12.49
N GLY A 330 -6.55 -27.72 12.84
CA GLY A 330 -7.18 -27.76 14.15
C GLY A 330 -6.57 -26.83 15.20
N GLU A 331 -5.57 -26.03 14.85
CA GLU A 331 -4.98 -25.04 15.77
C GLU A 331 -5.77 -23.72 15.74
N GLU A 332 -5.83 -23.04 16.89
CA GLU A 332 -6.30 -21.67 16.93
C GLU A 332 -5.19 -20.72 16.48
N LYS A 333 -5.55 -19.78 15.60
CA LYS A 333 -4.67 -18.79 15.00
C LYS A 333 -5.34 -17.41 15.02
N GLU A 334 -4.54 -16.40 14.75
CA GLU A 334 -5.01 -15.03 14.65
C GLU A 334 -4.67 -14.44 13.27
N TRP A 335 -5.54 -13.56 12.79
CA TRP A 335 -5.25 -12.63 11.70
C TRP A 335 -5.57 -11.24 12.22
N TYR A 336 -4.77 -10.24 11.86
CA TYR A 336 -5.06 -8.86 12.20
C TYR A 336 -4.64 -7.92 11.08
N HIS A 337 -5.28 -6.75 11.05
CA HIS A 337 -4.86 -5.63 10.22
C HIS A 337 -5.09 -4.33 10.98
N SER A 338 -4.18 -3.37 10.85
CA SER A 338 -4.16 -2.14 11.63
C SER A 338 -3.96 -0.91 10.76
N PHE A 339 -4.46 0.23 11.23
CA PHE A 339 -4.48 1.50 10.51
C PHE A 339 -3.84 2.58 11.37
N PHE A 340 -2.98 3.38 10.75
CA PHE A 340 -2.21 4.44 11.40
C PHE A 340 -2.04 5.65 10.46
N TYR A 341 -1.65 6.81 10.97
CA TYR A 341 -1.43 8.02 10.14
C TYR A 341 -0.03 8.64 10.27
N SER A 342 0.74 8.21 11.27
CA SER A 342 2.08 8.72 11.52
C SER A 342 2.99 8.35 10.36
N ASN A 343 3.87 9.27 9.99
CA ASN A 343 4.85 9.02 8.96
C ASN A 343 5.93 8.06 9.50
N ILE A 344 5.73 6.76 9.26
CA ILE A 344 6.55 5.66 9.79
C ILE A 344 7.09 4.84 8.63
N TYR A 345 8.40 4.62 8.61
CA TYR A 345 9.09 3.82 7.58
C TYR A 345 9.19 2.36 7.98
N TYR A 346 9.32 1.50 6.96
CA TYR A 346 9.54 0.07 7.14
C TYR A 346 8.49 -0.59 8.04
N TYR A 347 7.27 -0.05 8.01
CA TYR A 347 6.17 -0.66 8.72
C TYR A 347 5.79 -1.98 8.05
N ASP A 348 5.18 -2.84 8.83
CA ASP A 348 4.69 -4.15 8.39
C ASP A 348 3.50 -3.99 7.44
N LYS A 349 3.77 -3.78 6.14
CA LYS A 349 2.76 -3.57 5.10
C LYS A 349 1.80 -4.75 4.97
N LEU A 350 2.17 -5.93 5.45
CA LEU A 350 1.29 -7.09 5.43
C LEU A 350 0.12 -6.93 6.41
N HIS A 351 0.37 -6.31 7.56
CA HIS A 351 -0.63 -6.16 8.64
C HIS A 351 -1.04 -4.72 8.91
N TYR A 352 -0.49 -3.76 8.18
CA TYR A 352 -0.73 -2.34 8.44
C TYR A 352 -1.00 -1.56 7.18
N SER A 353 -1.72 -0.46 7.35
CA SER A 353 -1.92 0.51 6.30
C SER A 353 -1.93 1.94 6.80
N LEU A 354 -1.24 2.78 6.06
CA LEU A 354 -1.25 4.22 6.26
C LEU A 354 -2.59 4.79 5.77
N VAL A 355 -3.25 5.58 6.61
CA VAL A 355 -4.52 6.25 6.29
C VAL A 355 -4.45 7.73 6.60
N THR A 356 -5.28 8.52 5.93
CA THR A 356 -5.34 9.96 6.21
C THR A 356 -6.03 10.22 7.55
N ARG A 357 -5.34 10.96 8.41
CA ARG A 357 -5.86 11.38 9.71
C ARG A 357 -7.19 12.12 9.58
N HIS A 358 -8.12 11.86 10.49
CA HIS A 358 -9.46 12.48 10.53
C HIS A 358 -10.34 12.24 9.30
N ARG A 359 -9.97 11.32 8.40
CA ARG A 359 -10.81 10.90 7.28
C ARG A 359 -11.34 9.48 7.50
N TRP A 360 -12.54 9.26 6.97
CA TRP A 360 -13.10 7.92 6.89
C TRP A 360 -12.40 7.15 5.79
N PHE A 361 -12.07 5.90 6.08
CA PHE A 361 -11.54 4.94 5.12
C PHE A 361 -12.39 3.69 5.14
N TRP A 362 -12.44 3.01 3.99
CA TRP A 362 -13.04 1.70 3.84
C TRP A 362 -11.93 0.74 3.52
N TYR A 363 -11.93 -0.41 4.18
CA TYR A 363 -10.94 -1.44 3.93
C TYR A 363 -11.63 -2.78 3.70
N ILE A 364 -11.14 -3.50 2.69
CA ILE A 364 -11.49 -4.89 2.42
C ILE A 364 -10.21 -5.72 2.54
N SER A 365 -10.20 -6.69 3.44
CA SER A 365 -9.05 -7.58 3.63
C SER A 365 -8.77 -8.43 2.40
N PRO A 366 -7.58 -9.06 2.31
CA PRO A 366 -7.37 -10.21 1.42
C PRO A 366 -8.40 -11.31 1.65
N ASN A 367 -8.48 -12.26 0.72
CA ASN A 367 -9.26 -13.48 0.92
C ASN A 367 -8.65 -14.28 2.08
N LEU A 368 -9.36 -14.36 3.20
CA LEU A 368 -8.88 -15.07 4.39
C LEU A 368 -8.66 -16.57 4.12
N LEU A 369 -9.33 -17.15 3.12
CA LEU A 369 -9.16 -18.56 2.75
C LEU A 369 -7.85 -18.85 1.99
N GLU A 370 -7.08 -17.81 1.64
CA GLU A 370 -5.75 -17.90 1.00
C GLU A 370 -4.59 -17.71 1.98
N LEU A 371 -4.87 -17.54 3.28
CA LEU A 371 -3.83 -17.48 4.31
C LEU A 371 -3.10 -18.82 4.42
N ASN A 372 -1.79 -18.76 4.73
CA ASN A 372 -0.95 -19.96 4.95
C ASN A 372 -1.57 -20.96 5.94
N ASN A 373 -2.21 -20.45 7.00
CA ASN A 373 -3.02 -21.25 7.91
C ASN A 373 -4.49 -21.01 7.57
N LYS A 374 -5.02 -21.79 6.61
CA LYS A 374 -6.38 -21.58 6.10
C LYS A 374 -7.44 -21.66 7.21
N PRO A 375 -8.23 -20.60 7.44
CA PRO A 375 -9.33 -20.61 8.40
C PRO A 375 -10.45 -21.55 7.95
N VAL A 376 -10.95 -22.39 8.86
CA VAL A 376 -12.17 -23.20 8.66
C VAL A 376 -13.35 -22.69 9.49
N LYS A 377 -13.07 -21.91 10.54
CA LYS A 377 -14.10 -21.38 11.44
C LYS A 377 -13.65 -20.08 12.11
N ILE A 378 -14.46 -19.03 12.07
CA ILE A 378 -14.21 -17.80 12.84
C ILE A 378 -14.81 -17.95 14.25
N LYS A 379 -14.00 -17.59 15.24
CA LYS A 379 -14.28 -17.74 16.68
C LYS A 379 -14.49 -16.42 17.39
N GLU A 380 -13.87 -15.35 16.90
CA GLU A 380 -13.96 -14.02 17.48
C GLU A 380 -13.58 -12.97 16.45
N ILE A 381 -14.24 -11.81 16.51
CA ILE A 381 -13.79 -10.59 15.86
C ILE A 381 -13.62 -9.49 16.92
N GLN A 382 -12.54 -8.74 16.82
CA GLN A 382 -12.24 -7.60 17.68
C GLN A 382 -11.96 -6.38 16.81
N VAL A 383 -12.42 -5.22 17.26
CA VAL A 383 -12.11 -3.92 16.67
C VAL A 383 -11.70 -2.97 17.78
N TYR A 384 -10.45 -2.53 17.79
CA TYR A 384 -9.84 -1.86 18.93
C TYR A 384 -8.67 -0.95 18.53
N GLY A 385 -8.16 -0.16 19.45
CA GLY A 385 -6.88 0.53 19.33
C GLY A 385 -5.90 -0.01 20.38
N PHE A 386 -4.61 0.03 20.08
CA PHE A 386 -3.53 -0.34 21.01
C PHE A 386 -2.36 0.63 20.89
N GLY A 387 -1.83 1.07 22.02
CA GLY A 387 -0.73 2.04 22.09
C GLY A 387 -0.72 2.82 23.39
N TRP A 388 0.08 3.89 23.47
CA TRP A 388 0.19 4.73 24.68
C TRP A 388 -1.00 5.69 24.78
N GLU A 389 -1.28 6.39 23.69
CA GLU A 389 -2.48 7.22 23.53
C GLU A 389 -3.05 7.01 22.14
N PHE A 390 -4.36 6.85 22.02
CA PHE A 390 -5.00 6.75 20.71
C PHE A 390 -6.45 7.16 20.79
N THR A 391 -7.03 7.46 19.63
CA THR A 391 -8.46 7.63 19.43
C THR A 391 -8.80 7.11 18.04
N GLY A 392 -9.64 6.09 18.01
CA GLY A 392 -10.15 5.46 16.81
C GLY A 392 -11.67 5.48 16.79
N GLN A 393 -12.23 5.54 15.59
CA GLN A 393 -13.67 5.42 15.37
C GLN A 393 -13.94 4.36 14.31
N VAL A 394 -15.03 3.61 14.50
CA VAL A 394 -15.51 2.63 13.53
C VAL A 394 -17.01 2.81 13.34
N ALA A 395 -17.41 2.95 12.08
CA ALA A 395 -18.80 3.09 11.68
C ALA A 395 -19.42 1.74 11.32
N GLU A 396 -18.63 0.83 10.76
CA GLU A 396 -19.10 -0.48 10.34
C GLU A 396 -17.97 -1.50 10.35
N VAL A 397 -18.32 -2.75 10.65
CA VAL A 397 -17.45 -3.91 10.54
C VAL A 397 -18.31 -5.10 10.12
N ASN A 398 -17.83 -5.91 9.18
CA ASN A 398 -18.49 -7.13 8.77
C ASN A 398 -17.48 -8.19 8.30
N ILE A 399 -17.91 -9.44 8.30
CA ILE A 399 -17.24 -10.55 7.63
C ILE A 399 -18.13 -10.93 6.45
N ILE A 400 -17.60 -10.97 5.24
CA ILE A 400 -18.36 -11.17 4.01
C ILE A 400 -17.93 -12.48 3.38
N GLY A 401 -18.88 -13.41 3.22
CA GLY A 401 -18.69 -14.70 2.54
C GLY A 401 -19.35 -14.73 1.16
N TYR A 402 -18.73 -15.44 0.21
CA TYR A 402 -19.19 -15.58 -1.19
C TYR A 402 -19.38 -17.03 -1.62
#